data_AF-A0A358CYW2-F1
#
_entry.id   AF-A0A358CYW2-F1
#
_cell.length_a   1.000
_cell.length_b   1.000
_cell.length_c   1.000
_cell.angle_alpha   90.00
_cell.angle_beta   90.00
_cell.angle_gamma   90.00
#
_symmetry.space_group_name_H-M   'P 1'
#
loop_
_entity.id
_entity.type
_entity.pdbx_description
1 polymer ?
#
loop_
_entity_poly.entity_id
_entity_poly.type
_entity_poly.pdbx_seq_one_letter_code
_entity_poly.pdbx_strand_id
1 'polypeptide(L)'
;MIERDVVISAAALAHCVPGAELLLKRTDGGRITVARHSRADLSPCTFRHLVAQRPCPIATQVDTWLGGIVPGGALDHVVAGVYRSRYRWGERWFVASLNPSRVRTLFSNLDCDVQVADETTVTLTADLELGVVVVKLEVESGFSKEEIDGLALCAYANYLAEFAVSQAIHPSTDQISKRKE
;
A
#
# COMPACT_ATOMS: atom_id res chain seq x y z
N MET A 1 -7.84 8.44 -14.52
CA MET A 1 -7.33 9.32 -13.45
C MET A 1 -6.87 8.42 -12.32
N ILE A 2 -5.69 8.65 -11.74
CA ILE A 2 -5.18 7.79 -10.65
C ILE A 2 -5.86 8.20 -9.35
N GLU A 3 -6.42 7.23 -8.64
CA GLU A 3 -7.05 7.46 -7.33
C GLU A 3 -6.01 7.84 -6.28
N ARG A 4 -6.38 8.77 -5.38
CA ARG A 4 -5.49 9.25 -4.31
C ARG A 4 -4.95 8.11 -3.46
N ASP A 5 -5.77 7.10 -3.16
CA ASP A 5 -5.40 5.97 -2.32
C ASP A 5 -4.28 5.12 -2.94
N VAL A 6 -4.22 5.06 -4.27
CA VAL A 6 -3.12 4.42 -5.01
C VAL A 6 -1.82 5.19 -4.82
N VAL A 7 -1.88 6.53 -4.86
CA VAL A 7 -0.71 7.40 -4.64
C VAL A 7 -0.20 7.28 -3.20
N ILE A 8 -1.11 7.28 -2.23
CA ILE A 8 -0.79 7.08 -0.80
C ILE A 8 -0.13 5.72 -0.59
N SER A 9 -0.72 4.65 -1.12
CA SER A 9 -0.19 3.29 -0.98
C SER A 9 1.21 3.16 -1.59
N ALA A 10 1.41 3.73 -2.78
CA ALA A 10 2.72 3.74 -3.43
C ALA A 10 3.77 4.49 -2.61
N ALA A 11 3.43 5.68 -2.09
CA ALA A 11 4.33 6.47 -1.25
C ALA A 11 4.72 5.74 0.04
N ALA A 12 3.75 5.10 0.71
CA ALA A 12 3.97 4.31 1.90
C ALA A 12 4.90 3.12 1.63
N LEU A 13 4.70 2.39 0.53
CA LEU A 13 5.55 1.25 0.14
C LEU A 13 6.97 1.68 -0.20
N ALA A 14 7.14 2.73 -1.01
CA ALA A 14 8.46 3.26 -1.35
C ALA A 14 9.24 3.74 -0.12
N HIS A 15 8.52 4.28 0.86
CA HIS A 15 9.10 4.71 2.13
C HIS A 15 9.47 3.51 3.01
N CYS A 16 8.56 2.55 3.18
CA CYS A 16 8.70 1.50 4.18
C CYS A 16 9.52 0.30 3.70
N VAL A 17 9.46 -0.06 2.42
CA VAL A 17 10.10 -1.27 1.90
C VAL A 17 11.54 -0.99 1.49
N PRO A 18 12.55 -1.67 2.09
CA PRO A 18 13.94 -1.48 1.72
C PRO A 18 14.19 -1.81 0.24
N GLY A 19 14.80 -0.88 -0.48
CA GLY A 19 15.12 -1.03 -1.90
C GLY A 19 13.92 -0.90 -2.85
N ALA A 20 12.72 -0.56 -2.36
CA ALA A 20 11.60 -0.26 -3.24
C ALA A 20 11.85 1.04 -4.04
N GLU A 21 11.38 1.03 -5.28
CA GLU A 21 11.45 2.16 -6.19
C GLU A 21 10.09 2.40 -6.83
N LEU A 22 9.81 3.64 -7.21
CA LEU A 22 8.65 3.98 -8.03
C LEU A 22 9.09 4.75 -9.26
N LEU A 23 8.50 4.39 -10.40
CA LEU A 23 8.52 5.21 -11.60
C LEU A 23 7.15 5.89 -11.75
N LEU A 24 7.14 7.20 -11.54
CA LEU A 24 5.99 8.06 -11.75
C LEU A 24 5.98 8.51 -13.21
N LYS A 25 4.94 8.13 -13.95
CA LYS A 25 4.75 8.51 -15.36
C LYS A 25 3.88 9.76 -15.42
N ARG A 26 4.37 10.79 -16.10
CA ARG A 26 3.64 12.04 -16.30
C ARG A 26 2.74 11.95 -17.53
N THR A 27 1.65 12.72 -17.53
CA THR A 27 0.71 12.81 -18.67
C THR A 27 1.34 13.46 -19.90
N ASP A 28 2.38 14.27 -19.73
CA ASP A 28 3.19 14.87 -20.80
C ASP A 28 4.31 13.95 -21.32
N GLY A 29 4.36 12.70 -20.86
CA GLY A 29 5.38 11.72 -21.24
C GLY A 29 6.66 11.76 -20.40
N GLY A 30 6.82 12.75 -19.52
CA GLY A 30 7.93 12.82 -18.56
C GLY A 30 7.90 11.68 -17.54
N ARG A 31 9.02 11.46 -16.85
CA ARG A 31 9.17 10.43 -15.82
C ARG A 31 9.91 10.97 -14.61
N ILE A 32 9.52 10.51 -13.43
CA ILE A 32 10.18 10.84 -12.15
C ILE A 32 10.41 9.52 -11.41
N THR A 33 11.64 9.31 -10.95
CA THR A 33 12.05 8.14 -10.18
C THR A 33 12.09 8.48 -8.69
N VAL A 34 11.37 7.72 -7.89
CA VAL A 34 11.39 7.80 -6.42
C VAL A 34 12.17 6.62 -5.87
N ALA A 35 13.34 6.86 -5.29
CA ALA A 35 14.20 5.80 -4.75
C ALA A 35 15.21 6.36 -3.73
N ARG A 36 15.80 5.47 -2.91
CA ARG A 36 16.77 5.87 -1.87
C ARG A 36 18.18 6.18 -2.40
N HIS A 37 18.47 5.80 -3.64
CA HIS A 37 19.79 5.99 -4.24
C HIS A 37 19.99 7.41 -4.80
N SER A 38 21.25 7.87 -4.89
CA SER A 38 21.60 9.23 -5.30
C SER A 38 21.21 9.62 -6.74
N ARG A 39 20.90 8.63 -7.59
CA ARG A 39 20.44 8.85 -8.97
C ARG A 39 18.93 9.06 -9.10
N ALA A 40 18.18 9.02 -8.00
CA ALA A 40 16.74 9.21 -8.02
C ALA A 40 16.41 10.70 -8.17
N ASP A 41 15.32 11.01 -8.86
CA ASP A 41 14.81 12.38 -8.96
C ASP A 41 14.25 12.86 -7.61
N LEU A 42 13.72 11.93 -6.80
CA LEU A 42 13.10 12.21 -5.50
C LEU A 42 13.38 11.11 -4.48
N SER A 43 13.59 11.50 -3.22
CA SER A 43 13.69 10.53 -2.12
C SER A 43 12.30 10.04 -1.69
N PRO A 44 12.16 8.80 -1.18
CA PRO A 44 10.87 8.31 -0.67
C PRO A 44 10.31 9.14 0.48
N CYS A 45 11.17 9.66 1.36
CA CYS A 45 10.74 10.54 2.45
C CYS A 45 10.16 11.85 1.92
N THR A 46 10.81 12.46 0.92
CA THR A 46 10.29 13.69 0.29
C THR A 46 8.98 13.42 -0.44
N PHE A 47 8.89 12.31 -1.18
CA PHE A 47 7.65 11.93 -1.86
C PHE A 47 6.50 11.69 -0.89
N ARG A 48 6.74 10.92 0.18
CA ARG A 48 5.79 10.70 1.28
C ARG A 48 5.29 12.01 1.88
N HIS A 49 6.20 12.92 2.21
CA HIS A 49 5.86 14.22 2.76
C HIS A 49 5.00 15.05 1.81
N LEU A 50 5.36 15.06 0.53
CA LEU A 50 4.58 15.72 -0.51
C LEU A 50 3.16 15.14 -0.58
N VAL A 51 3.01 13.82 -0.62
CA VAL A 51 1.68 13.18 -0.67
C VAL A 51 0.82 13.51 0.56
N ALA A 52 1.45 13.67 1.72
CA ALA A 52 0.77 13.98 2.97
C ALA A 52 0.30 15.44 3.08
N GLN A 53 1.13 16.41 2.67
CA GLN A 53 0.77 17.83 2.73
C GLN A 53 -0.40 18.14 1.78
N ARG A 54 -1.47 18.75 2.31
CA ARG A 54 -2.63 19.21 1.52
C ARG A 54 -2.62 20.75 1.39
N PRO A 55 -2.95 21.32 0.23
CA PRO A 55 -2.92 20.69 -1.09
C PRO A 55 -1.45 20.64 -1.54
N CYS A 56 -0.92 19.44 -1.75
CA CYS A 56 0.46 19.28 -2.16
C CYS A 56 0.73 20.15 -3.40
N PRO A 57 1.90 20.80 -3.57
CA PRO A 57 2.25 21.44 -4.83
C PRO A 57 2.18 20.48 -6.03
N ILE A 58 2.37 19.19 -5.75
CA ILE A 58 2.09 18.09 -6.67
C ILE A 58 0.58 17.78 -6.71
N ALA A 59 -0.20 17.81 -5.61
CA ALA A 59 -1.63 17.43 -5.52
C ALA A 59 -2.68 18.52 -5.73
N THR A 60 -2.31 19.79 -5.93
CA THR A 60 -3.18 20.72 -6.66
C THR A 60 -3.31 20.30 -8.13
N GLN A 61 -2.39 19.47 -8.63
CA GLN A 61 -2.33 19.03 -10.02
C GLN A 61 -2.11 17.52 -10.22
N VAL A 62 -1.99 16.65 -9.19
CA VAL A 62 -1.64 15.21 -9.33
C VAL A 62 -2.55 14.59 -10.39
N ASP A 63 -3.83 14.92 -10.28
CA ASP A 63 -4.93 14.44 -11.10
C ASP A 63 -4.77 14.83 -12.58
N THR A 64 -4.01 15.89 -12.86
CA THR A 64 -3.74 16.44 -14.20
C THR A 64 -2.37 16.05 -14.77
N TRP A 65 -1.36 15.84 -13.93
CA TRP A 65 0.00 15.58 -14.40
C TRP A 65 0.48 14.14 -14.22
N LEU A 66 -0.11 13.33 -13.34
CA LEU A 66 0.32 11.94 -13.10
C LEU A 66 -0.54 10.95 -13.91
N GLY A 67 0.09 10.33 -14.91
CA GLY A 67 -0.52 9.35 -15.80
C GLY A 67 -0.34 7.89 -15.36
N GLY A 68 0.67 7.58 -14.53
CA GLY A 68 0.84 6.22 -13.99
C GLY A 68 1.84 6.12 -12.85
N ILE A 69 1.74 5.05 -12.06
CA ILE A 69 2.73 4.65 -11.06
C ILE A 69 3.14 3.22 -11.37
N VAL A 70 4.44 2.97 -11.46
CA VAL A 70 4.98 1.62 -11.67
C VAL A 70 5.94 1.29 -10.53
N PRO A 71 5.63 0.29 -9.69
CA PRO A 71 6.57 -0.23 -8.69
C PRO A 71 7.79 -0.88 -9.36
N GLY A 72 8.94 -0.74 -8.71
CA GLY A 72 10.21 -1.33 -9.15
C GLY A 72 11.17 -1.56 -8.00
N GLY A 73 12.46 -1.65 -8.32
CA GLY A 73 13.51 -1.98 -7.35
C GLY A 73 13.26 -3.35 -6.72
N ALA A 74 13.11 -3.37 -5.40
CA ALA A 74 12.88 -4.57 -4.59
C ALA A 74 11.44 -5.12 -4.64
N LEU A 75 10.48 -4.42 -5.24
CA LEU A 75 9.08 -4.85 -5.26
C LEU A 75 8.63 -5.28 -6.66
N ASP A 76 7.91 -6.40 -6.69
CA ASP A 76 7.06 -6.81 -7.81
C ASP A 76 5.59 -6.71 -7.40
N HIS A 77 4.76 -6.18 -8.28
CA HIS A 77 3.31 -6.29 -8.14
C HIS A 77 2.89 -7.74 -8.42
N VAL A 78 2.09 -8.32 -7.54
CA VAL A 78 1.55 -9.68 -7.71
C VAL A 78 0.16 -9.57 -8.33
N VAL A 79 -0.81 -9.08 -7.57
CA VAL A 79 -2.19 -8.86 -8.00
C VAL A 79 -2.87 -7.90 -7.03
N ALA A 80 -3.87 -7.15 -7.52
CA ALA A 80 -4.64 -6.17 -6.76
C ALA A 80 -3.74 -5.14 -6.03
N GLY A 81 -3.66 -5.19 -4.70
CA GLY A 81 -2.80 -4.33 -3.87
C GLY A 81 -1.66 -5.06 -3.17
N VAL A 82 -1.38 -6.31 -3.56
CA VAL A 82 -0.34 -7.15 -2.96
C VAL A 82 0.95 -7.10 -3.77
N TYR A 83 2.06 -6.93 -3.07
CA TYR A 83 3.40 -6.85 -3.62
C TYR A 83 4.27 -7.94 -3.00
N ARG A 84 5.24 -8.43 -3.77
CA ARG A 84 6.26 -9.36 -3.29
C ARG A 84 7.64 -8.74 -3.35
N SER A 85 8.50 -9.18 -2.44
CA SER A 85 9.93 -8.85 -2.53
C SER A 85 10.58 -9.63 -3.68
N ARG A 86 11.45 -8.97 -4.44
CA ARG A 86 12.31 -9.62 -5.44
C ARG A 86 13.50 -10.34 -4.81
N TYR A 87 13.90 -9.92 -3.61
CA TYR A 87 15.12 -10.39 -2.95
C TYR A 87 14.85 -11.32 -1.77
N ARG A 88 13.61 -11.36 -1.27
CA ARG A 88 13.21 -12.18 -0.13
C ARG A 88 11.99 -13.03 -0.49
N TRP A 89 12.22 -14.32 -0.71
CA TRP A 89 11.21 -15.26 -1.19
C TRP A 89 9.90 -15.24 -0.39
N GLY A 90 10.01 -15.27 0.94
CA GLY A 90 8.89 -15.32 1.87
C GLY A 90 8.17 -13.99 2.12
N GLU A 91 8.62 -12.88 1.54
CA GLU A 91 8.09 -11.56 1.90
C GLU A 91 6.96 -11.09 0.97
N ARG A 92 5.83 -10.72 1.57
CA ARG A 92 4.70 -10.05 0.92
C ARG A 92 4.32 -8.77 1.64
N TRP A 93 3.82 -7.81 0.88
CA TRP A 93 3.55 -6.47 1.35
C TRP A 93 2.20 -5.97 0.82
N PHE A 94 1.46 -5.27 1.65
CA PHE A 94 0.31 -4.47 1.22
C PHE A 94 0.12 -3.26 2.14
N VAL A 95 -0.73 -2.32 1.74
CA VAL A 95 -1.07 -1.14 2.54
C VAL A 95 -2.51 -1.23 2.97
N ALA A 96 -2.76 -1.01 4.26
CA ALA A 96 -4.07 -1.02 4.87
C ALA A 96 -4.45 0.37 5.38
N SER A 97 -5.63 0.85 4.98
CA SER A 97 -6.23 2.10 5.46
C SER A 97 -7.16 1.87 6.66
N LEU A 98 -6.66 1.17 7.67
CA LEU A 98 -7.38 0.87 8.92
C LEU A 98 -6.53 1.22 10.13
N ASN A 99 -7.18 1.45 11.27
CA ASN A 99 -6.48 1.58 12.55
C ASN A 99 -5.64 0.31 12.82
N PRO A 100 -4.39 0.43 13.31
CA PRO A 100 -3.50 -0.72 13.56
C PRO A 100 -4.14 -1.85 14.38
N SER A 101 -4.97 -1.53 15.38
CA SER A 101 -5.66 -2.54 16.19
C SER A 101 -6.65 -3.36 15.36
N ARG A 102 -7.33 -2.75 14.39
CA ARG A 102 -8.23 -3.46 13.46
C ARG A 102 -7.45 -4.24 12.41
N VAL A 103 -6.30 -3.74 11.98
CA VAL A 103 -5.41 -4.50 11.08
C VAL A 103 -4.93 -5.78 11.78
N ARG A 104 -4.62 -5.73 13.09
CA ARG A 104 -4.24 -6.93 13.85
C ARG A 104 -5.33 -8.00 13.88
N THR A 105 -6.59 -7.60 14.04
CA THR A 105 -7.71 -8.57 14.11
C THR A 105 -7.96 -9.29 12.78
N LEU A 106 -7.49 -8.76 11.65
CA LEU A 106 -7.58 -9.42 10.35
C LEU A 106 -6.85 -10.76 10.33
N PHE A 107 -5.80 -10.91 11.14
CA PHE A 107 -4.95 -12.09 11.15
C PHE A 107 -5.43 -13.19 12.10
N SER A 108 -6.46 -12.94 12.91
CA SER A 108 -6.91 -13.89 13.92
C SER A 108 -7.69 -15.08 13.36
N ASN A 109 -8.32 -14.94 12.20
CA ASN A 109 -9.17 -15.97 11.58
C ASN A 109 -9.01 -15.97 10.06
N LEU A 110 -7.77 -16.05 9.56
CA LEU A 110 -7.55 -16.15 8.12
C LEU A 110 -8.03 -17.50 7.60
N ASP A 111 -8.91 -17.47 6.59
CA ASP A 111 -9.30 -18.64 5.81
C ASP A 111 -8.18 -19.02 4.84
N CYS A 112 -7.14 -19.65 5.38
CA CYS A 112 -5.94 -20.08 4.65
C CYS A 112 -5.34 -21.32 5.32
N ASP A 113 -4.33 -21.90 4.69
CA ASP A 113 -3.61 -23.05 5.26
C ASP A 113 -2.99 -22.67 6.61
N VAL A 114 -3.37 -23.41 7.65
CA VAL A 114 -2.93 -23.17 9.03
C VAL A 114 -1.42 -23.30 9.20
N GLN A 115 -0.77 -24.20 8.45
CA GLN A 115 0.68 -24.38 8.56
C GLN A 115 1.41 -23.16 8.01
N VAL A 116 0.94 -22.63 6.87
CA VAL A 116 1.51 -21.41 6.28
C VAL A 116 1.28 -20.22 7.21
N ALA A 117 0.09 -20.11 7.81
CA ALA A 117 -0.25 -19.05 8.73
C ALA A 117 0.59 -19.07 10.03
N ASP A 118 0.79 -20.25 10.62
CA ASP A 118 1.58 -20.43 11.85
C ASP A 118 3.07 -20.09 11.64
N GLU A 119 3.60 -20.34 10.45
CA GLU A 119 4.97 -20.02 10.03
C GLU A 119 5.13 -18.59 9.50
N THR A 120 4.08 -17.75 9.64
CA THR A 120 4.10 -16.37 9.16
C THR A 120 4.33 -15.38 10.29
N THR A 121 5.39 -14.59 10.16
CA THR A 121 5.55 -13.36 10.93
C THR A 121 4.85 -12.19 10.25
N VAL A 122 3.95 -11.52 10.99
CA VAL A 122 3.27 -10.29 10.54
C VAL A 122 3.88 -9.07 11.21
N THR A 123 4.44 -8.15 10.41
CA THR A 123 4.92 -6.86 10.90
C THR A 123 4.01 -5.74 10.42
N LEU A 124 3.59 -4.86 11.34
CA LEU A 124 2.74 -3.71 11.05
C LEU A 124 3.52 -2.42 11.29
N THR A 125 3.71 -1.63 10.24
CA THR A 125 4.39 -0.34 10.31
C THR A 125 3.38 0.78 10.05
N ALA A 126 3.03 1.53 11.10
CA ALA A 126 2.13 2.66 10.96
C ALA A 126 2.85 3.86 10.31
N ASP A 127 2.27 4.38 9.24
CA ASP A 127 2.65 5.65 8.63
C ASP A 127 1.63 6.72 9.03
N LEU A 128 1.90 7.39 10.15
CA LEU A 128 0.97 8.38 10.73
C LEU A 128 0.78 9.62 9.85
N GLU A 129 1.77 9.95 9.03
CA GLU A 129 1.74 11.11 8.15
C GLU A 129 0.83 10.85 6.93
N LEU A 130 0.81 9.61 6.44
CA LEU A 130 -0.09 9.18 5.37
C LEU A 130 -1.43 8.60 5.88
N GLY A 131 -1.53 8.30 7.17
CA GLY A 131 -2.74 7.73 7.78
C GLY A 131 -2.99 6.26 7.41
N VAL A 132 -1.93 5.50 7.12
CA VAL A 132 -2.03 4.09 6.69
C VAL A 132 -1.12 3.18 7.50
N VAL A 133 -1.32 1.87 7.37
CA VAL A 133 -0.43 0.83 7.93
C VAL A 133 0.15 0.02 6.79
N VAL A 134 1.48 -0.05 6.72
CA VAL A 134 2.17 -1.00 5.82
C VAL A 134 2.26 -2.34 6.52
N VAL A 135 1.73 -3.37 5.88
CA VAL A 135 1.73 -4.74 6.37
C VAL A 135 2.82 -5.51 5.65
N LYS A 136 3.69 -6.17 6.41
CA LYS A 136 4.65 -7.17 5.94
C LYS A 136 4.21 -8.54 6.43
N LEU A 137 4.13 -9.50 5.52
CA LEU A 137 4.05 -10.93 5.82
C LEU A 137 5.40 -11.53 5.46
N GLU A 138 5.98 -12.29 6.38
CA GLU A 138 7.24 -13.00 6.17
C GLU A 138 7.06 -14.45 6.59
N VAL A 139 7.09 -15.35 5.60
CA VAL A 139 6.93 -16.79 5.79
C VAL A 139 8.31 -17.45 5.81
N GLU A 140 8.52 -18.37 6.75
CA GLU A 140 9.76 -19.17 6.80
C GLU A 140 9.95 -20.05 5.55
N SER A 141 11.19 -20.46 5.28
CA SER A 141 11.51 -21.25 4.09
C SER A 141 10.90 -22.65 4.16
N GLY A 142 10.23 -23.09 3.09
CA GLY A 142 9.65 -24.43 3.01
C GLY A 142 8.37 -24.48 2.19
N PHE A 143 7.69 -23.35 2.07
CA PHE A 143 6.46 -23.20 1.30
C PHE A 143 6.72 -22.73 -0.14
N SER A 144 5.86 -23.19 -1.04
CA SER A 144 5.79 -22.74 -2.43
C SER A 144 5.37 -21.28 -2.52
N LYS A 145 5.63 -20.70 -3.69
CA LYS A 145 5.27 -19.30 -3.94
C LYS A 145 3.77 -19.09 -3.91
N GLU A 146 3.05 -20.07 -4.44
CA GLU A 146 1.59 -20.07 -4.58
C GLU A 146 0.92 -20.09 -3.21
N GLU A 147 1.46 -20.84 -2.25
CA GLU A 147 0.98 -20.85 -0.86
C GLU A 147 1.18 -19.48 -0.18
N ILE A 148 2.35 -18.88 -0.34
CA ILE A 148 2.67 -17.56 0.23
C ILE A 148 1.82 -16.46 -0.43
N ASP A 149 1.67 -16.51 -1.75
CA ASP A 149 0.81 -15.59 -2.52
C ASP A 149 -0.66 -15.75 -2.09
N GLY A 150 -1.12 -16.99 -1.88
CA GLY A 150 -2.46 -17.33 -1.40
C GLY A 150 -2.74 -16.74 -0.02
N LEU A 151 -1.83 -16.94 0.95
CA LEU A 151 -1.93 -16.32 2.27
C LEU A 151 -2.05 -14.79 2.19
N ALA A 152 -1.17 -14.15 1.41
CA ALA A 152 -1.17 -12.70 1.28
C ALA A 152 -2.45 -12.17 0.65
N LEU A 153 -3.02 -12.91 -0.30
CA LEU A 153 -4.31 -12.59 -0.90
C LEU A 153 -5.47 -12.78 0.07
N CYS A 154 -5.49 -13.85 0.86
CA CYS A 154 -6.49 -14.03 1.92
C CYS A 154 -6.43 -12.89 2.95
N ALA A 155 -5.24 -12.51 3.40
CA ALA A 155 -5.07 -11.37 4.30
C ALA A 155 -5.57 -10.05 3.69
N TYR A 156 -5.21 -9.80 2.43
CA TYR A 156 -5.64 -8.59 1.72
C TYR A 156 -7.15 -8.56 1.45
N ALA A 157 -7.76 -9.69 1.12
CA ALA A 157 -9.20 -9.79 0.92
C ALA A 157 -9.98 -9.55 2.22
N ASN A 158 -9.52 -10.10 3.35
CA ASN A 158 -10.09 -9.83 4.66
C ASN A 158 -9.98 -8.34 5.03
N TYR A 159 -8.84 -7.71 4.74
CA TYR A 159 -8.69 -6.26 4.86
C TYR A 159 -9.76 -5.51 4.05
N LEU A 160 -9.93 -5.83 2.76
CA LEU A 160 -10.90 -5.15 1.92
C LEU A 160 -12.34 -5.31 2.42
N ALA A 161 -12.70 -6.50 2.90
CA ALA A 161 -14.00 -6.76 3.49
C ALA A 161 -14.24 -5.89 4.74
N GLU A 162 -13.28 -5.87 5.67
CA GLU A 162 -13.35 -5.07 6.89
C GLU A 162 -13.38 -3.55 6.59
N PHE A 163 -12.59 -3.11 5.61
CA PHE A 163 -12.58 -1.73 5.16
C PHE A 163 -13.94 -1.32 4.57
N ALA A 164 -14.55 -2.18 3.73
CA ALA A 164 -15.87 -1.93 3.17
C ALA A 164 -16.96 -1.83 4.26
N VAL A 165 -16.94 -2.72 5.25
CA VAL A 165 -17.86 -2.67 6.41
C VAL A 165 -17.68 -1.37 7.20
N SER A 166 -16.44 -0.92 7.39
CA SER A 166 -16.13 0.32 8.09
C SER A 166 -16.69 1.56 7.40
N GLN A 167 -16.59 1.61 6.07
CA GLN A 167 -17.13 2.70 5.26
C GLN A 167 -18.67 2.70 5.26
N ALA A 168 -19.29 1.53 5.32
CA ALA A 168 -20.75 1.41 5.38
C ALA A 168 -21.33 1.88 6.73
N ILE A 169 -20.60 1.68 7.83
CA ILE A 169 -21.02 2.09 9.19
C ILE A 169 -20.78 3.58 9.44
N HIS A 170 -19.76 4.16 8.80
CA HIS A 170 -19.46 5.59 8.83
C HIS A 170 -19.55 6.19 7.42
N PRO A 171 -20.75 6.34 6.84
CA PRO A 171 -20.89 7.07 5.59
C PRO A 171 -20.37 8.49 5.83
N SER A 172 -19.46 8.95 4.97
CA SER A 172 -18.88 10.28 5.10
C SER A 172 -20.00 11.32 5.23
N THR A 173 -19.89 12.16 6.26
CA THR A 173 -20.85 13.22 6.61
C THR A 173 -20.88 14.36 5.58
N ASP A 174 -20.44 14.11 4.33
CA ASP A 174 -20.38 15.09 3.25
C ASP A 174 -21.62 15.07 2.33
N GLN A 175 -22.54 14.11 2.50
CA GLN A 175 -23.78 14.06 1.70
C GLN A 175 -25.02 14.66 2.38
N ILE A 176 -24.96 15.02 3.66
CA ILE A 176 -26.16 15.55 4.37
C ILE A 176 -26.36 17.05 4.11
N SER A 177 -25.35 17.80 3.66
CA SER A 177 -25.46 19.26 3.46
C SER A 177 -25.94 19.71 2.06
N LYS A 178 -26.31 18.80 1.14
CA LYS A 178 -26.84 19.19 -0.19
C LYS A 178 -28.34 18.97 -0.38
N ARG A 179 -29.09 18.77 0.71
CA ARG A 179 -30.57 18.80 0.71
C ARG A 179 -31.04 19.73 1.82
N LYS A 180 -31.21 21.01 1.46
CA LYS A 180 -31.68 22.20 2.21
C LYS A 180 -30.66 23.30 1.87
N GLU A 181 -30.94 24.32 1.08
CA GLU A 181 -32.18 25.00 0.68
C GLU A 181 -32.07 25.48 -0.78
#